data_AF-A0A8S3IB99-F1
#
_entry.id   AF-A0A8S3IB99-F1
#
_cell.length_a   1.000
_cell.length_b   1.000
_cell.length_c   1.000
_cell.angle_alpha   90.00
_cell.angle_beta   90.00
_cell.angle_gamma   90.00
#
_symmetry.space_group_name_H-M   'P 1'
#
loop_
_entity.id
_entity.type
_entity.pdbx_description
1 polymer ?
#
loop_
_entity_poly.entity_id
_entity_poly.type
_entity_poly.pdbx_seq_one_letter_code
_entity_poly.pdbx_strand_id
1 'polypeptide(L)'
;RNNIQHAGVQYILDSVIHSLEENPDRRFIYVEIAFFWRWWNQQTNDTRSKVKNFVNQGRLEFISGGWCMNDEASTHYNSIIDQHSLGAEFLRDQFGECARPKIGWQIDPFGHSREQASLFAQMGFDGLFFGRADYQDIDRRTQTKTRELIWKASANLDRRSWLFTGVLPNGYSPPGSFCYDIFCDDPPIM
;
A
#
# COMPACT_ATOMS: atom_id res chain seq x y z
N ARG A 1 -12.56 25.67 -2.97
CA ARG A 1 -11.11 26.00 -2.97
C ARG A 1 -10.49 25.33 -1.77
N ASN A 2 -9.48 24.49 -1.97
CA ASN A 2 -8.74 23.84 -0.91
C ASN A 2 -7.45 24.63 -0.68
N ASN A 3 -7.36 25.36 0.43
CA ASN A 3 -6.26 26.30 0.72
C ASN A 3 -5.30 25.79 1.81
N ILE A 4 -5.51 24.55 2.29
CA ILE A 4 -4.68 23.94 3.34
C ILE A 4 -3.64 23.01 2.69
N GLN A 5 -4.10 22.10 1.83
CA GLN A 5 -3.25 21.20 1.05
C GLN A 5 -3.94 20.87 -0.26
N HIS A 6 -3.23 20.99 -1.39
CA HIS A 6 -3.78 20.67 -2.69
C HIS A 6 -3.85 19.15 -2.90
N ALA A 7 -4.94 18.53 -2.46
CA ALA A 7 -5.17 17.10 -2.63
C ALA A 7 -6.64 16.81 -2.97
N GLY A 8 -6.87 15.85 -3.87
CA GLY A 8 -8.20 15.39 -4.26
C GLY A 8 -8.17 13.97 -4.81
N VAL A 9 -8.46 12.98 -3.96
CA VAL A 9 -8.30 11.55 -4.28
C VAL A 9 -9.18 11.07 -5.44
N GLN A 10 -10.35 11.68 -5.63
CA GLN A 10 -11.21 11.38 -6.78
C GLN A 10 -10.48 11.61 -8.11
N TYR A 11 -9.73 12.71 -8.23
CA TYR A 11 -9.02 13.07 -9.45
C TYR A 11 -7.82 12.15 -9.70
N ILE A 12 -7.20 11.65 -8.62
CA ILE A 12 -6.12 10.65 -8.71
C ILE A 12 -6.67 9.34 -9.26
N LEU A 13 -7.79 8.85 -8.73
CA LEU A 13 -8.39 7.61 -9.21
C LEU A 13 -8.88 7.74 -10.65
N ASP A 14 -9.55 8.84 -11.01
CA ASP A 14 -10.03 9.08 -12.37
C ASP A 14 -8.87 9.10 -13.38
N SER A 15 -7.77 9.79 -13.07
CA SER A 15 -6.60 9.88 -13.96
C SER A 15 -5.82 8.57 -14.05
N VAL A 16 -5.74 7.80 -12.96
CA VAL A 16 -5.12 6.46 -12.96
C VAL A 16 -5.89 5.52 -13.88
N ILE A 17 -7.22 5.46 -13.78
CA ILE A 17 -8.03 4.59 -14.65
C ILE A 17 -7.85 4.97 -16.12
N HIS A 18 -7.88 6.25 -16.44
CA HIS A 18 -7.61 6.74 -17.79
C HIS A 18 -6.20 6.36 -18.27
N SER A 19 -5.19 6.57 -17.43
CA SER A 19 -3.79 6.25 -17.77
C SER A 19 -3.58 4.75 -17.99
N LEU A 20 -4.30 3.89 -17.26
CA LEU A 20 -4.27 2.44 -17.48
C LEU A 20 -4.97 2.05 -18.80
N GLU A 21 -6.01 2.76 -19.23
CA GLU A 21 -6.64 2.50 -20.55
C GLU A 21 -5.67 2.76 -21.71
N GLU A 22 -4.85 3.81 -21.63
CA GLU A 22 -3.99 4.24 -22.73
C GLU A 22 -2.83 3.30 -23.06
N ASN A 23 -2.32 2.53 -22.08
CA ASN A 23 -1.17 1.65 -22.31
C ASN A 23 -1.27 0.39 -21.45
N PRO A 24 -1.33 -0.82 -22.06
CA PRO A 24 -1.50 -2.09 -21.36
C PRO A 24 -0.33 -2.50 -20.44
N ASP A 25 0.86 -1.91 -20.62
CA ASP A 25 2.04 -2.23 -19.80
C ASP A 25 2.06 -1.45 -18.48
N ARG A 26 1.29 -0.37 -18.38
CA ARG A 26 1.21 0.44 -17.16
C ARG A 26 0.56 -0.35 -16.02
N ARG A 27 1.10 -0.16 -14.83
CA ARG A 27 0.57 -0.70 -13.56
C ARG A 27 0.45 0.38 -12.51
N PHE A 28 -0.45 0.18 -11.56
CA PHE A 28 -0.63 1.06 -10.41
C PHE A 28 -1.01 0.25 -9.17
N ILE A 29 -0.48 0.64 -8.01
CA ILE A 29 -0.83 0.09 -6.71
C ILE A 29 -1.72 1.08 -5.96
N TYR A 30 -2.76 0.60 -5.28
CA TYR A 30 -3.62 1.43 -4.45
C TYR A 30 -3.83 0.81 -3.06
N VAL A 31 -3.94 1.64 -2.02
CA VAL A 31 -3.81 1.19 -0.62
C VAL A 31 -5.08 1.42 0.21
N GLU A 32 -5.55 2.67 0.31
CA GLU A 32 -6.57 3.07 1.29
C GLU A 32 -8.00 2.77 0.84
N ILE A 33 -8.56 1.65 1.31
CA ILE A 33 -9.88 1.21 0.84
C ILE A 33 -11.01 2.16 1.22
N ALA A 34 -10.87 2.96 2.29
CA ALA A 34 -11.86 3.99 2.62
C ALA A 34 -12.12 4.99 1.46
N PHE A 35 -11.04 5.46 0.83
CA PHE A 35 -11.15 6.39 -0.29
C PHE A 35 -11.64 5.68 -1.55
N PHE A 36 -11.09 4.50 -1.83
CA PHE A 36 -11.51 3.71 -2.98
C PHE A 36 -12.99 3.36 -2.92
N TRP A 37 -13.49 2.90 -1.77
CA TRP A 37 -14.89 2.57 -1.53
C TRP A 37 -15.80 3.76 -1.83
N ARG A 38 -15.42 4.96 -1.35
CA ARG A 38 -16.20 6.18 -1.60
C ARG A 38 -16.24 6.52 -3.09
N TRP A 39 -15.11 6.47 -3.77
CA TRP A 39 -15.02 6.71 -5.21
C TRP A 39 -15.81 5.66 -5.99
N TRP A 40 -15.64 4.38 -5.68
CA TRP A 40 -16.31 3.23 -6.31
C TRP A 40 -17.83 3.36 -6.32
N ASN A 41 -18.40 3.83 -5.21
CA ASN A 41 -19.85 4.00 -5.05
C ASN A 41 -20.44 5.11 -5.93
N GLN A 42 -19.59 5.98 -6.49
CA GLN A 42 -20.01 7.07 -7.39
C GLN A 42 -19.81 6.73 -8.86
N GLN A 43 -19.18 5.59 -9.17
CA GLN A 43 -18.82 5.23 -10.54
C GLN A 43 -19.98 4.61 -11.33
N THR A 44 -19.95 4.83 -12.64
CA THR A 44 -20.85 4.19 -13.60
C THR A 44 -20.50 2.70 -13.76
N ASN A 45 -21.44 1.91 -14.31
CA ASN A 45 -21.20 0.50 -14.60
C ASN A 45 -20.05 0.28 -15.61
N ASP A 46 -19.84 1.22 -16.54
CA ASP A 46 -18.73 1.18 -17.51
C ASP A 46 -17.39 1.29 -16.78
N THR A 47 -17.19 2.35 -15.98
CA THR A 47 -15.97 2.54 -15.19
C THR A 47 -15.73 1.35 -14.25
N ARG A 48 -16.77 0.86 -13.55
CA ARG A 48 -16.63 -0.32 -12.68
C ARG A 48 -16.17 -1.56 -13.43
N SER A 49 -16.65 -1.76 -14.66
CA SER A 49 -16.24 -2.88 -15.50
C SER A 49 -14.77 -2.77 -15.93
N LYS A 50 -14.33 -1.56 -16.29
CA LYS A 50 -12.90 -1.29 -16.63
C LYS A 50 -11.97 -1.58 -15.45
N VAL A 51 -12.30 -1.07 -14.26
CA VAL A 51 -11.54 -1.32 -13.04
C VAL A 51 -11.44 -2.82 -12.76
N LYS A 52 -12.58 -3.55 -12.80
CA LYS A 52 -12.59 -5.00 -12.60
C LYS A 52 -11.66 -5.71 -13.58
N ASN A 53 -11.65 -5.29 -14.85
CA ASN A 53 -10.73 -5.83 -15.85
C ASN A 53 -9.27 -5.54 -15.50
N PHE A 54 -8.93 -4.32 -15.08
CA PHE A 54 -7.55 -3.99 -14.67
C PHE A 54 -7.08 -4.77 -13.44
N VAL A 55 -7.97 -5.00 -12.47
CA VAL A 55 -7.67 -5.83 -11.30
C VAL A 55 -7.43 -7.29 -11.72
N ASN A 56 -8.31 -7.85 -12.56
CA ASN A 56 -8.15 -9.22 -13.06
C ASN A 56 -6.87 -9.40 -13.90
N GLN A 57 -6.41 -8.35 -14.57
CA GLN A 57 -5.16 -8.35 -15.34
C GLN A 57 -3.92 -8.07 -14.48
N GLY A 58 -4.07 -7.75 -13.19
CA GLY A 58 -2.96 -7.37 -12.31
C GLY A 58 -2.33 -6.02 -12.66
N ARG A 59 -3.09 -5.14 -13.34
CA ARG A 59 -2.65 -3.81 -13.75
C ARG A 59 -3.01 -2.74 -12.72
N LEU A 60 -4.13 -2.93 -12.02
CA LEU A 60 -4.44 -2.23 -10.79
C LEU A 60 -4.37 -3.26 -9.65
N GLU A 61 -3.42 -3.10 -8.74
CA GLU A 61 -3.22 -4.02 -7.63
C GLU A 61 -3.53 -3.32 -6.29
N PHE A 62 -4.23 -4.00 -5.40
CA PHE A 62 -4.45 -3.52 -4.04
C PHE A 62 -3.38 -4.10 -3.11
N ILE A 63 -2.68 -3.23 -2.38
CA ILE A 63 -1.68 -3.62 -1.36
C ILE A 63 -2.09 -3.06 0.00
N SER A 64 -1.73 -3.72 1.09
CA SER A 64 -2.39 -3.64 2.41
C SER A 64 -3.89 -3.94 2.36
N GLY A 65 -4.69 -3.17 1.62
CA GLY A 65 -6.12 -3.38 1.43
C GLY A 65 -6.96 -3.22 2.70
N GLY A 66 -6.41 -2.61 3.74
CA GLY A 66 -7.17 -2.17 4.91
C GLY A 66 -7.97 -0.91 4.63
N TRP A 67 -8.92 -0.59 5.50
CA TRP A 67 -9.69 0.65 5.40
C TRP A 67 -8.76 1.88 5.38
N CYS A 68 -7.67 1.84 6.16
CA CYS A 68 -6.58 2.80 6.11
C CYS A 68 -5.22 2.12 6.31
N MET A 69 -4.15 2.90 6.20
CA MET A 69 -2.84 2.57 6.73
C MET A 69 -2.82 2.93 8.22
N ASN A 70 -3.03 1.94 9.08
CA ASN A 70 -3.13 2.17 10.53
C ASN A 70 -1.78 2.54 11.16
N ASP A 71 -1.81 3.35 12.22
CA ASP A 71 -0.67 3.52 13.11
C ASP A 71 -0.33 2.20 13.82
N GLU A 72 0.91 2.04 14.26
CA GLU A 72 1.43 0.84 14.91
C GLU A 72 1.81 1.06 16.39
N ALA A 73 1.81 2.30 16.88
CA ALA A 73 2.19 2.60 18.26
C ALA A 73 0.99 2.70 19.21
N SER A 74 -0.13 3.26 18.74
CA SER A 74 -1.28 3.68 19.56
C SER A 74 -2.56 2.92 19.23
N THR A 75 -2.47 1.88 18.40
CA THR A 75 -3.62 1.07 17.98
C THR A 75 -3.72 -0.22 18.79
N HIS A 76 -4.95 -0.63 19.12
CA HIS A 76 -5.21 -1.93 19.70
C HIS A 76 -5.33 -2.98 18.58
N TYR A 77 -4.75 -4.17 18.78
CA TYR A 77 -4.69 -5.21 17.73
C TYR A 77 -6.08 -5.59 17.18
N ASN A 78 -7.12 -5.65 18.03
CA ASN A 78 -8.50 -5.88 17.54
C ASN A 78 -8.95 -4.83 16.52
N SER A 79 -8.66 -3.54 16.76
CA SER A 79 -9.03 -2.47 15.81
C SER A 79 -8.23 -2.54 14.52
N ILE A 80 -6.99 -3.02 14.57
CA ILE A 80 -6.17 -3.31 13.37
C ILE A 80 -6.85 -4.41 12.55
N ILE A 81 -7.28 -5.49 13.20
CA ILE A 81 -7.99 -6.61 12.57
C ILE A 81 -9.32 -6.15 11.97
N ASP A 82 -10.13 -5.39 12.72
CA ASP A 82 -11.43 -4.91 12.27
C ASP A 82 -11.30 -4.08 10.98
N GLN A 83 -10.39 -3.10 10.95
CA GLN A 83 -10.25 -2.22 9.80
C GLN A 83 -9.63 -2.93 8.58
N HIS A 84 -8.74 -3.91 8.78
CA HIS A 84 -8.23 -4.76 7.69
C HIS A 84 -9.32 -5.69 7.15
N SER A 85 -10.14 -6.25 8.04
CA SER A 85 -11.24 -7.13 7.66
C SER A 85 -12.30 -6.40 6.85
N LEU A 86 -12.63 -5.15 7.22
CA LEU A 86 -13.56 -4.31 6.47
C LEU A 86 -13.09 -4.04 5.03
N GLY A 87 -11.81 -3.70 4.86
CA GLY A 87 -11.23 -3.49 3.53
C GLY A 87 -11.17 -4.78 2.70
N ALA A 88 -10.73 -5.88 3.31
CA ALA A 88 -10.64 -7.19 2.66
C ALA A 88 -12.01 -7.72 2.22
N GLU A 89 -13.05 -7.56 3.03
CA GLU A 89 -14.42 -7.93 2.69
C GLU A 89 -14.92 -7.16 1.46
N PHE A 90 -14.75 -5.83 1.45
CA PHE A 90 -15.13 -5.03 0.29
C PHE A 90 -14.40 -5.47 -0.98
N LEU A 91 -13.07 -5.69 -0.90
CA LEU A 91 -12.28 -6.12 -2.05
C LEU A 91 -12.73 -7.49 -2.57
N ARG A 92 -12.93 -8.45 -1.68
CA ARG A 92 -13.45 -9.78 -2.01
C ARG A 92 -14.79 -9.69 -2.71
N ASP A 93 -15.72 -8.90 -2.18
CA ASP A 93 -17.08 -8.84 -2.70
C ASP A 93 -17.16 -8.13 -4.06
N GLN A 94 -16.30 -7.15 -4.32
CA GLN A 94 -16.30 -6.42 -5.58
C GLN A 94 -15.45 -7.07 -6.69
N PHE A 95 -14.33 -7.69 -6.33
CA PHE A 95 -13.27 -8.09 -7.26
C PHE A 95 -12.83 -9.56 -7.12
N GLY A 96 -13.23 -10.27 -6.06
CA GLY A 96 -12.87 -11.66 -5.82
C GLY A 96 -11.39 -11.87 -5.52
N GLU A 97 -10.90 -13.08 -5.78
CA GLU A 97 -9.55 -13.53 -5.42
C GLU A 97 -8.42 -12.68 -6.04
N CYS A 98 -8.63 -12.10 -7.22
CA CYS A 98 -7.62 -11.28 -7.89
C CYS A 98 -7.29 -9.98 -7.13
N ALA A 99 -8.18 -9.50 -6.26
CA ALA A 99 -7.94 -8.31 -5.45
C ALA A 99 -7.34 -8.62 -4.07
N ARG A 100 -7.11 -9.88 -3.72
CA ARG A 100 -6.57 -10.25 -2.41
C ARG A 100 -5.15 -9.69 -2.26
N PRO A 101 -4.91 -8.75 -1.32
CA PRO A 101 -3.58 -8.17 -1.13
C PRO A 101 -2.56 -9.24 -0.71
N LYS A 102 -1.35 -9.16 -1.27
CA LYS A 102 -0.23 -10.07 -0.93
C LYS A 102 0.85 -9.38 -0.11
N ILE A 103 0.96 -8.06 -0.24
CA ILE A 103 2.01 -7.26 0.38
C ILE A 103 1.40 -6.22 1.32
N GLY A 104 1.91 -6.14 2.54
CA GLY A 104 1.66 -5.05 3.47
C GLY A 104 2.49 -3.83 3.12
N TRP A 105 1.87 -2.66 3.23
CA TRP A 105 2.42 -1.37 2.85
C TRP A 105 2.21 -0.37 3.99
N GLN A 106 3.25 -0.16 4.79
CA GLN A 106 3.25 0.71 5.97
C GLN A 106 4.33 1.79 5.80
N ILE A 107 4.21 2.61 4.75
CA ILE A 107 5.28 3.53 4.36
C ILE A 107 5.46 4.73 5.31
N ASP A 108 4.40 5.13 6.00
CA ASP A 108 4.35 6.37 6.77
C ASP A 108 4.12 6.27 8.30
N PRO A 109 3.75 5.13 8.92
CA PRO A 109 3.75 5.02 10.38
C PRO A 109 5.11 5.31 11.02
N PHE A 110 5.10 5.89 12.22
CA PHE A 110 6.30 6.35 12.91
C PHE A 110 6.93 5.25 13.76
N GLY A 111 7.57 4.29 13.09
CA GLY A 111 8.09 3.07 13.69
C GLY A 111 7.10 1.93 13.54
N HIS A 112 7.61 0.70 13.70
CA HIS A 112 6.86 -0.51 13.35
C HIS A 112 6.82 -1.49 14.52
N SER A 113 5.62 -1.95 14.84
CA SER A 113 5.39 -2.87 15.94
C SER A 113 5.64 -4.30 15.50
N ARG A 114 6.21 -5.09 16.41
CA ARG A 114 6.35 -6.53 16.19
C ARG A 114 4.98 -7.19 16.01
N GLU A 115 3.93 -6.67 16.64
CA GLU A 115 2.57 -7.22 16.53
C GLU A 115 1.97 -7.01 15.13
N GLN A 116 2.21 -5.88 14.47
CA GLN A 116 1.73 -5.64 13.10
C GLN A 116 2.28 -6.70 12.12
N ALA A 117 3.58 -7.00 12.19
CA ALA A 117 4.19 -8.05 11.37
C ALA A 117 3.61 -9.45 11.70
N SER A 118 3.32 -9.71 12.98
CA SER A 118 2.67 -10.96 13.42
C SER A 118 1.27 -11.10 12.84
N LEU A 119 0.47 -10.02 12.87
CA LEU A 119 -0.88 -9.98 12.30
C LEU A 119 -0.84 -10.15 10.79
N PHE A 120 0.04 -9.46 10.08
CA PHE A 120 0.15 -9.57 8.62
C PHE A 120 0.56 -10.98 8.17
N ALA A 121 1.51 -11.62 8.84
CA ALA A 121 1.82 -13.02 8.56
C ALA A 121 0.60 -13.94 8.74
N GLN A 122 -0.18 -13.73 9.81
CA GLN A 122 -1.39 -14.52 10.09
C GLN A 122 -2.55 -14.21 9.13
N MET A 123 -2.63 -12.98 8.60
CA MET A 123 -3.58 -12.58 7.55
C MET A 123 -3.21 -13.16 6.17
N GLY A 124 -2.03 -13.77 6.04
CA GLY A 124 -1.57 -14.42 4.81
C GLY A 124 -0.82 -13.49 3.85
N PHE A 125 -0.29 -12.36 4.34
CA PHE A 125 0.64 -11.55 3.57
C PHE A 125 1.98 -12.27 3.39
N ASP A 126 2.56 -12.14 2.21
CA ASP A 126 3.87 -12.70 1.86
C ASP A 126 5.02 -11.77 2.32
N GLY A 127 4.77 -10.46 2.41
CA GLY A 127 5.76 -9.50 2.85
C GLY A 127 5.19 -8.17 3.33
N LEU A 128 6.06 -7.34 3.91
CA LEU A 128 5.77 -6.00 4.43
C LEU A 128 6.88 -5.03 4.01
N PHE A 129 6.51 -3.87 3.49
CA PHE A 129 7.45 -2.79 3.18
C PHE A 129 7.08 -1.52 3.92
N PHE A 130 8.10 -0.82 4.39
CA PHE A 130 7.95 0.46 5.09
C PHE A 130 9.09 1.43 4.81
N GLY A 131 8.82 2.72 4.99
CA GLY A 131 9.76 3.80 4.72
C GLY A 131 10.48 4.33 5.95
N ARG A 132 9.89 4.21 7.15
CA ARG A 132 10.40 4.87 8.36
C ARG A 132 11.06 3.87 9.31
N ALA A 133 12.27 4.19 9.75
CA ALA A 133 12.97 3.51 10.82
C ALA A 133 13.97 4.49 11.44
N ASP A 134 14.57 4.14 12.58
CA ASP A 134 15.64 4.95 13.15
C ASP A 134 16.77 5.14 12.12
N TYR A 135 17.24 6.37 11.95
CA TYR A 135 18.23 6.71 10.93
C TYR A 135 19.55 5.94 11.13
N GLN A 136 19.96 5.67 12.37
CA GLN A 136 21.15 4.88 12.67
C GLN A 136 20.97 3.42 12.23
N ASP A 137 19.76 2.88 12.37
CA ASP A 137 19.43 1.54 11.89
C ASP A 137 19.42 1.48 10.35
N ILE A 138 18.85 2.50 9.69
CA ILE A 138 18.86 2.62 8.23
C ILE A 138 20.30 2.66 7.71
N ASP A 139 21.17 3.51 8.28
CA ASP A 139 22.57 3.64 7.86
C ASP A 139 23.32 2.31 8.02
N ARG A 140 23.18 1.68 9.19
CA ARG A 140 23.79 0.37 9.47
C ARG A 140 23.32 -0.70 8.50
N ARG A 141 22.00 -0.79 8.22
CA ARG A 141 21.44 -1.77 7.27
C ARG A 141 21.89 -1.54 5.85
N THR A 142 22.09 -0.28 5.46
CA THR A 142 22.59 0.10 4.13
C THR A 142 24.02 -0.37 3.92
N GLN A 143 24.87 -0.17 4.94
CA GLN A 143 26.27 -0.58 4.92
C GLN A 143 26.39 -2.11 4.95
N THR A 144 25.58 -2.78 5.78
CA THR A 144 25.63 -4.24 5.99
C THR A 144 24.77 -5.05 5.01
N LYS A 145 24.04 -4.41 4.11
CA LYS A 145 23.13 -5.06 3.14
C LYS A 145 22.02 -5.88 3.81
N THR A 146 21.43 -5.34 4.88
CA THR A 146 20.39 -6.00 5.70
C THR A 146 19.09 -5.19 5.78
N ARG A 147 18.76 -4.43 4.73
CA ARG A 147 17.46 -3.73 4.61
C ARG A 147 16.30 -4.68 4.35
N GLU A 148 16.59 -5.87 3.85
CA GLU A 148 15.64 -6.95 3.62
C GLU A 148 15.94 -8.09 4.60
N LEU A 149 14.90 -8.62 5.26
CA LEU A 149 15.04 -9.66 6.26
C LEU A 149 13.76 -10.49 6.40
N ILE A 150 13.88 -11.64 7.06
CA ILE A 150 12.72 -12.34 7.61
C ILE A 150 12.49 -11.86 9.04
N TRP A 151 11.41 -11.11 9.25
CA TRP A 151 11.02 -10.64 10.56
C TRP A 151 10.24 -11.74 11.31
N LYS A 152 10.85 -12.29 12.36
CA LYS A 152 10.23 -13.27 13.26
C LYS A 152 9.42 -12.53 14.34
N ALA A 153 8.13 -12.35 14.08
CA ALA A 153 7.29 -11.41 14.81
C ALA A 153 6.66 -11.95 16.11
N SER A 154 6.77 -13.25 16.40
CA SER A 154 6.30 -13.83 17.66
C SER A 154 7.27 -14.86 18.19
N ALA A 155 7.40 -14.91 19.52
CA ALA A 155 8.15 -15.95 20.22
C ALA A 155 7.39 -17.29 20.30
N ASN A 156 6.09 -17.29 20.00
CA ASN A 156 5.19 -18.42 20.28
C ASN A 156 4.53 -19.03 19.04
N LEU A 157 4.66 -18.40 17.87
CA LEU A 157 3.91 -18.80 16.66
C LEU A 157 4.78 -19.43 15.57
N ASP A 158 6.10 -19.52 15.80
CA ASP A 158 7.07 -20.02 14.83
C ASP A 158 6.88 -19.40 13.45
N ARG A 159 6.88 -20.22 12.38
CA ARG A 159 6.76 -19.77 10.99
C ARG A 159 5.45 -19.02 10.68
N ARG A 160 4.40 -19.18 11.50
CA ARG A 160 3.12 -18.47 11.30
C ARG A 160 3.21 -16.97 11.56
N SER A 161 4.30 -16.51 12.17
CA SER A 161 4.59 -15.09 12.38
C SER A 161 5.88 -14.64 11.68
N TRP A 162 6.35 -15.38 10.67
CA TRP A 162 7.53 -14.98 9.90
C TRP A 162 7.06 -14.23 8.67
N LEU A 163 7.54 -13.01 8.49
CA LEU A 163 7.15 -12.16 7.37
C LEU A 163 8.40 -11.64 6.66
N PHE A 164 8.45 -11.70 5.34
CA PHE A 164 9.49 -10.99 4.61
C PHE A 164 9.30 -9.48 4.81
N THR A 165 10.37 -8.75 5.09
CA THR A 165 10.28 -7.33 5.42
C THR A 165 11.37 -6.56 4.72
N GLY A 166 11.00 -5.44 4.09
CA GLY A 166 11.91 -4.54 3.38
C GLY A 166 11.82 -3.10 3.87
N VAL A 167 12.96 -2.52 4.23
CA VAL A 167 13.09 -1.07 4.46
C VAL A 167 13.40 -0.37 3.14
N LEU A 168 12.49 0.48 2.67
CA LEU A 168 12.60 1.15 1.38
C LEU A 168 13.83 2.07 1.28
N PRO A 169 14.42 2.25 0.07
CA PRO A 169 15.68 2.97 -0.12
C PRO A 169 15.62 4.46 0.23
N ASN A 170 14.57 5.16 -0.23
CA ASN A 170 14.43 6.62 -0.18
C ASN A 170 13.10 7.04 0.50
N GLY A 171 12.87 6.54 1.73
CA GLY A 171 11.55 6.65 2.35
C GLY A 171 10.50 5.99 1.46
N TYR A 172 9.62 6.79 0.87
CA TYR A 172 8.64 6.34 -0.13
C TYR A 172 8.56 7.28 -1.35
N SER A 173 9.62 8.05 -1.58
CA SER A 173 9.70 9.01 -2.68
C SER A 173 10.49 8.45 -3.88
N PRO A 174 10.22 8.93 -5.10
CA PRO A 174 11.07 8.65 -6.25
C PRO A 174 12.54 9.02 -6.01
N PRO A 175 13.50 8.42 -6.73
CA PRO A 175 14.87 8.93 -6.78
C PRO A 175 14.91 10.40 -7.24
N GLY A 176 15.98 11.11 -6.89
CA GLY A 176 16.16 12.49 -7.33
C GLY A 176 16.15 12.60 -8.86
N SER A 177 15.47 13.62 -9.40
CA SER A 177 15.26 13.85 -10.84
C SER A 177 14.25 12.91 -11.53
N PHE A 178 13.47 12.14 -10.76
CA PHE A 178 12.45 11.22 -11.28
C PHE A 178 11.04 11.50 -10.69
N CYS A 179 10.75 12.71 -10.23
CA CYS A 179 9.40 13.10 -9.82
C CYS A 179 8.66 13.86 -10.93
N TYR A 180 7.80 13.15 -11.66
CA TYR A 180 6.97 13.74 -12.73
C TYR A 180 5.51 13.96 -12.32
N ASP A 181 5.26 14.05 -11.01
CA ASP A 181 3.95 14.45 -10.51
C ASP A 181 3.72 15.95 -10.77
N ILE A 182 2.46 16.36 -10.88
CA ILE A 182 2.09 17.77 -11.12
C ILE A 182 2.54 18.73 -10.01
N PHE A 183 2.92 18.21 -8.84
CA PHE A 183 3.48 18.99 -7.73
C PHE A 183 5.00 19.04 -7.70
N CYS A 184 5.69 18.43 -8.69
CA CYS A 184 7.14 18.40 -8.79
C CYS A 184 7.66 19.27 -9.95
N ASP A 185 8.91 19.72 -9.82
CA ASP A 185 9.57 20.62 -10.77
C ASP A 185 10.72 19.95 -11.55
N ASP A 186 10.81 18.61 -11.52
CA ASP A 186 11.84 17.89 -12.29
C ASP A 186 11.58 18.06 -13.82
N PRO A 187 12.64 18.21 -14.63
CA PRO A 187 12.48 18.44 -16.06
C PRO A 187 11.85 17.21 -16.75
N PRO A 188 10.95 17.40 -17.72
CA PRO A 188 10.36 16.29 -18.46
C PRO A 188 11.43 15.53 -19.26
N ILE A 189 11.15 14.27 -19.56
CA ILE A 189 11.98 13.47 -20.47
C ILE A 189 11.83 14.04 -21.88
N MET A 190 12.94 14.50 -22.46
CA MET A 190 13.01 14.93 -23.88
C MET A 190 13.14 13.73 -24.82
#